data_AF-A0A2D5B8V0-F1
#
_entry.id   AF-A0A2D5B8V0-F1
#
_cell.length_a   1.000
_cell.length_b   1.000
_cell.length_c   1.000
_cell.angle_alpha   90.00
_cell.angle_beta   90.00
_cell.angle_gamma   90.00
#
_symmetry.space_group_name_H-M   'P 1'
#
loop_
_entity.id
_entity.type
_entity.pdbx_description
1 polymer ?
#
loop_
_entity_poly.entity_id
_entity_poly.type
_entity_poly.pdbx_seq_one_letter_code
_entity_poly.pdbx_strand_id
1 'polypeptide(L)'
;MPSAVPWDPDRRSQSAPPIRSRNQTMKKSTLVSSLIAFVVAFVVAFVISAGDTSASAHCQVPCGIYDDPMRITMLREDAVTIGKAVDSANELVKEGGTALDLNQIIRWTTVKDEAATNIQRIVSDYFLTQRVKAVAADDPGHAAYLDQLAKMHAILVAAMKCKQTVDPANVRVLSECIEAIAPMYPPPHDHG
;
A
#
# COMPACT_ATOMS: atom_id res chain seq x y z
N MET A 1 43.88 -39.91 -42.88
CA MET A 1 44.72 -39.38 -43.97
C MET A 1 43.96 -38.28 -44.70
N PRO A 2 44.30 -37.00 -44.49
CA PRO A 2 43.91 -35.89 -45.37
C PRO A 2 44.97 -35.72 -46.48
N SER A 3 44.52 -35.57 -47.72
CA SER A 3 45.35 -35.39 -48.91
C SER A 3 46.12 -34.07 -48.85
N ALA A 4 47.46 -34.13 -48.91
CA ALA A 4 48.33 -32.96 -49.01
C ALA A 4 48.14 -32.29 -50.38
N VAL A 5 47.81 -31.00 -50.39
CA VAL A 5 47.81 -30.17 -51.60
C VAL A 5 49.27 -29.96 -52.04
N PRO A 6 49.62 -30.19 -53.32
CA PRO A 6 50.98 -30.04 -53.82
C PRO A 6 51.51 -28.61 -53.66
N TRP A 7 52.76 -28.51 -53.24
CA TRP A 7 53.50 -27.25 -53.13
C TRP A 7 53.78 -26.68 -54.53
N ASP A 8 53.36 -25.44 -54.78
CA ASP A 8 53.56 -24.70 -56.02
C ASP A 8 54.72 -23.68 -55.85
N PRO A 9 55.87 -23.87 -56.52
CA PRO A 9 57.02 -22.98 -56.41
C PRO A 9 56.79 -21.56 -56.94
N ASP A 10 55.77 -21.33 -57.79
CA ASP A 10 55.61 -20.09 -58.56
C ASP A 10 54.77 -19.01 -57.86
N ARG A 11 54.24 -19.28 -56.66
CA ARG A 11 53.57 -18.25 -55.85
C ARG A 11 54.55 -17.18 -55.31
N ARG A 12 55.85 -17.33 -55.55
CA ARG A 12 56.89 -16.45 -55.03
C ARG A 12 57.19 -15.19 -55.86
N SER A 13 56.46 -14.93 -56.94
CA SER A 13 56.77 -13.82 -57.87
C SER A 13 55.72 -12.70 -57.98
N GLN A 14 54.66 -12.71 -57.18
CA GLN A 14 53.72 -11.58 -57.14
C GLN A 14 54.17 -10.58 -56.06
N SER A 15 54.76 -9.48 -56.53
CA SER A 15 55.22 -8.36 -55.74
C SER A 15 54.08 -7.74 -54.91
N ALA A 16 54.27 -7.71 -53.60
CA ALA A 16 53.33 -7.08 -52.68
C ALA A 16 53.26 -5.55 -52.93
N PRO A 17 52.06 -4.94 -53.05
CA PRO A 17 51.93 -3.49 -53.14
C PRO A 17 52.28 -2.79 -51.81
N PRO A 18 52.70 -1.51 -51.85
CA PRO A 18 53.29 -0.81 -50.71
C PRO A 18 52.32 -0.64 -49.51
N ILE A 19 52.88 -0.73 -48.31
CA ILE A 19 52.21 -0.55 -47.01
C ILE A 19 51.78 0.91 -46.87
N ARG A 20 50.47 1.18 -47.01
CA ARG A 20 49.87 2.47 -46.70
C ARG A 20 49.66 2.57 -45.18
N SER A 21 50.36 3.48 -44.50
CA SER A 21 50.14 3.74 -43.08
C SER A 21 48.72 4.26 -42.85
N ARG A 22 47.91 3.43 -42.20
CA ARG A 22 46.51 3.76 -41.89
C ARG A 22 46.47 4.52 -40.57
N ASN A 23 46.69 5.83 -40.62
CA ASN A 23 46.34 6.71 -39.50
C ASN A 23 44.81 6.72 -39.33
N GLN A 24 44.28 5.80 -38.51
CA GLN A 24 42.89 5.80 -38.06
C GLN A 24 42.72 6.86 -36.99
N THR A 25 42.28 8.05 -37.39
CA THR A 25 41.55 8.93 -36.47
C THR A 25 40.17 8.32 -36.26
N MET A 26 39.95 7.70 -35.10
CA MET A 26 38.65 7.20 -34.67
C MET A 26 37.64 8.36 -34.66
N LYS A 27 36.77 8.41 -35.68
CA LYS A 27 35.56 9.24 -35.64
C LYS A 27 34.69 8.68 -34.51
N LYS A 28 34.69 9.35 -33.36
CA LYS A 28 33.78 9.06 -32.25
C LYS A 28 32.35 9.22 -32.76
N SER A 29 31.64 8.11 -32.91
CA SER A 29 30.27 8.06 -33.43
C SER A 29 29.33 8.78 -32.46
N THR A 30 28.86 9.97 -32.86
CA THR A 30 27.93 10.81 -32.10
C THR A 30 26.57 10.14 -31.84
N LEU A 31 26.23 9.11 -32.62
CA LEU A 31 25.01 8.32 -32.47
C LEU A 31 25.06 7.42 -31.23
N VAL A 32 26.22 6.86 -30.89
CA VAL A 32 26.39 5.96 -29.74
C VAL A 32 26.29 6.73 -28.43
N SER A 33 26.89 7.93 -28.36
CA SER A 33 26.79 8.81 -27.19
C SER A 33 25.37 9.36 -26.98
N SER A 34 24.61 9.62 -28.05
CA SER A 34 23.22 10.05 -27.95
C SER A 34 22.29 8.94 -27.45
N LEU A 35 22.50 7.70 -27.91
CA LEU A 35 21.78 6.52 -27.43
C LEU A 35 22.03 6.23 -25.95
N ILE A 36 23.29 6.35 -25.51
CA ILE A 36 23.64 6.19 -24.08
C ILE A 36 22.96 7.26 -23.24
N ALA A 37 22.95 8.52 -23.70
CA ALA A 37 22.27 9.60 -22.98
C ALA A 37 20.75 9.36 -22.86
N PHE A 38 20.11 8.85 -23.91
CA PHE A 38 18.69 8.49 -23.88
C PHE A 38 18.39 7.32 -22.93
N VAL A 39 19.24 6.27 -22.94
CA VAL A 39 19.08 5.14 -22.02
C VAL A 39 19.28 5.57 -20.57
N VAL A 40 20.28 6.41 -20.29
CA VAL A 40 20.50 6.97 -18.95
C VAL A 40 19.31 7.82 -18.50
N ALA A 41 18.79 8.69 -19.37
CA ALA A 41 17.61 9.50 -19.06
C ALA A 41 16.37 8.61 -18.79
N PHE A 42 16.21 7.53 -19.55
CA PHE A 42 15.11 6.58 -19.37
C PHE A 42 15.24 5.77 -18.07
N VAL A 43 16.45 5.33 -17.71
CA VAL A 43 16.73 4.64 -16.45
C VAL A 43 16.50 5.57 -15.26
N VAL A 44 16.94 6.84 -15.34
CA VAL A 44 16.68 7.83 -14.30
C VAL A 44 15.18 8.10 -14.13
N ALA A 45 14.44 8.24 -15.22
CA ALA A 45 12.99 8.41 -15.16
C ALA A 45 12.27 7.19 -14.55
N PHE A 46 12.73 5.97 -14.86
CA PHE A 46 12.17 4.74 -14.30
C PHE A 46 12.42 4.60 -12.79
N VAL A 47 13.59 5.01 -12.30
CA VAL A 47 13.92 5.00 -10.87
C VAL A 47 13.09 6.00 -10.08
N ILE A 48 12.76 7.17 -10.65
CA ILE A 48 11.93 8.19 -9.98
C ILE A 48 10.47 7.75 -9.85
N SER A 49 9.92 7.03 -10.83
CA SER A 49 8.53 6.54 -10.79
C SER A 49 8.31 5.29 -9.92
N ALA A 50 9.38 4.65 -9.42
CA ALA A 50 9.27 3.46 -8.57
C ALA A 50 9.22 3.77 -7.06
N GLY A 51 9.17 5.05 -6.68
CA GLY A 51 9.17 5.51 -5.30
C GLY A 51 7.78 5.77 -4.72
N ASP A 52 6.91 4.77 -4.65
CA ASP A 52 5.80 4.82 -3.67
C ASP A 52 6.38 4.51 -2.29
N THR A 53 6.93 5.53 -1.64
CA THR A 53 7.14 5.46 -0.20
C THR A 53 5.77 5.58 0.46
N SER A 54 5.12 4.43 0.69
CA SER A 54 4.09 4.35 1.71
C SER A 54 4.75 4.78 3.01
N ALA A 55 4.63 6.05 3.36
CA ALA A 55 5.08 6.58 4.63
C ALA A 55 4.23 5.89 5.69
N SER A 56 4.75 4.79 6.24
CA SER A 56 4.30 4.19 7.48
C SER A 56 4.63 5.17 8.60
N ALA A 57 3.86 6.26 8.66
CA ALA A 57 3.93 7.25 9.71
C ALA A 57 3.22 6.67 10.94
N HIS A 58 3.89 5.73 11.61
CA HIS A 58 3.58 5.35 12.99
C HIS A 58 4.56 6.02 13.95
N CYS A 59 4.97 7.26 13.65
CA CYS A 59 5.57 8.12 14.64
C CYS A 59 4.50 8.42 15.70
N GLN A 60 4.52 7.68 16.82
CA GLN A 60 3.75 7.96 18.05
C GLN A 60 4.22 9.26 18.74
N VAL A 61 4.81 10.16 17.96
CA VAL A 61 5.19 11.50 18.38
C VAL A 61 3.90 12.30 18.46
N PRO A 62 3.60 12.95 19.59
CA PRO A 62 2.43 13.80 19.73
C PRO A 62 2.65 15.08 18.90
N CYS A 63 2.51 14.97 17.59
CA CYS A 63 2.70 16.08 16.64
C CYS A 63 1.48 17.00 16.57
N GLY A 64 0.34 16.62 17.17
CA GLY A 64 -0.89 17.41 17.18
C GLY A 64 -1.57 17.54 15.81
N ILE A 65 -1.06 16.88 14.78
CA ILE A 65 -1.55 17.00 13.39
C ILE A 65 -2.86 16.20 13.19
N TYR A 66 -3.14 15.22 14.05
CA TYR A 66 -4.33 14.38 13.94
C TYR A 66 -5.45 14.90 14.85
N ASP A 67 -6.49 15.43 14.21
CA ASP A 67 -7.72 15.87 14.86
C ASP A 67 -8.60 14.67 15.23
N ASP A 68 -9.17 14.63 16.45
CA ASP A 68 -10.01 13.52 16.92
C ASP A 68 -11.24 13.25 16.03
N PRO A 69 -11.99 14.28 15.60
CA PRO A 69 -13.13 14.14 14.71
C PRO A 69 -12.73 13.54 13.36
N MET A 70 -11.54 13.89 12.85
CA MET A 70 -11.02 13.27 11.63
C MET A 70 -10.81 11.77 11.85
N ARG A 71 -10.29 11.34 13.00
CA ARG A 71 -10.14 9.90 13.31
C ARG A 71 -11.50 9.20 13.40
N ILE A 72 -12.51 9.83 13.97
CA ILE A 72 -13.88 9.28 13.97
C ILE A 72 -14.42 9.18 12.54
N THR A 73 -14.23 10.19 11.70
CA THR A 73 -14.62 10.15 10.27
C THR A 73 -13.93 9.00 9.53
N MET A 74 -12.63 8.79 9.75
CA MET A 74 -11.92 7.65 9.17
C MET A 74 -12.52 6.31 9.60
N LEU A 75 -12.87 6.14 10.87
CA LEU A 75 -13.54 4.91 11.35
C LEU A 75 -14.88 4.69 10.63
N ARG A 76 -15.66 5.75 10.40
CA ARG A 76 -16.94 5.69 9.66
C ARG A 76 -16.73 5.31 8.20
N GLU A 77 -15.73 5.90 7.55
CA GLU A 77 -15.39 5.61 6.15
C GLU A 77 -14.96 4.14 5.97
N ASP A 78 -14.15 3.61 6.89
CA ASP A 78 -13.78 2.21 6.90
C ASP A 78 -14.99 1.29 7.13
N ALA A 79 -15.91 1.65 8.06
CA ALA A 79 -17.12 0.89 8.30
C ALA A 79 -18.05 0.85 7.07
N VAL A 80 -18.18 1.97 6.35
CA VAL A 80 -18.90 2.02 5.06
C VAL A 80 -18.23 1.15 4.01
N THR A 81 -16.89 1.15 3.94
CA THR A 81 -16.13 0.32 3.01
C THR A 81 -16.34 -1.17 3.30
N ILE A 82 -16.31 -1.57 4.56
CA ILE A 82 -16.65 -2.93 5.00
C ILE A 82 -18.07 -3.30 4.58
N GLY A 83 -19.05 -2.42 4.80
CA GLY A 83 -20.44 -2.63 4.40
C GLY A 83 -20.57 -2.91 2.90
N LYS A 84 -19.98 -2.06 2.06
CA LYS A 84 -19.96 -2.24 0.60
C LYS A 84 -19.33 -3.57 0.19
N ALA A 85 -18.22 -3.95 0.82
CA ALA A 85 -17.55 -5.20 0.53
C ALA A 85 -18.39 -6.43 0.91
N VAL A 86 -19.07 -6.38 2.07
CA VAL A 86 -19.97 -7.45 2.52
C VAL A 86 -21.17 -7.58 1.57
N ASP A 87 -21.80 -6.47 1.20
CA ASP A 87 -22.96 -6.49 0.30
C ASP A 87 -22.56 -7.02 -1.09
N SER A 88 -21.45 -6.52 -1.64
CA SER A 88 -20.93 -6.95 -2.95
C SER A 88 -20.57 -8.44 -2.96
N ALA A 89 -19.93 -8.94 -1.90
CA ALA A 89 -19.61 -10.36 -1.79
C ALA A 89 -20.87 -11.24 -1.75
N ASN A 90 -21.90 -10.81 -1.01
CA ASN A 90 -23.18 -11.52 -0.93
C ASN A 90 -23.96 -11.49 -2.26
N GLU A 91 -23.87 -10.41 -3.02
CA GLU A 91 -24.47 -10.30 -4.36
C GLU A 91 -23.80 -11.25 -5.36
N LEU A 92 -22.48 -11.23 -5.44
CA LEU A 92 -21.69 -12.10 -6.34
C LEU A 92 -21.94 -13.60 -6.08
N VAL A 93 -22.15 -13.99 -4.83
CA VAL A 93 -22.50 -15.38 -4.48
C VAL A 93 -23.90 -15.74 -5.01
N LYS A 94 -24.86 -14.81 -5.00
CA LYS A 94 -26.22 -15.03 -5.54
C LYS A 94 -26.24 -15.13 -7.07
N GLU A 95 -25.31 -14.45 -7.75
CA GLU A 95 -25.20 -14.44 -9.22
C GLU A 95 -24.63 -15.73 -9.83
N GLY A 96 -24.19 -16.68 -8.99
CA GLY A 96 -23.81 -18.02 -9.42
C GLY A 96 -22.31 -18.33 -9.33
N GLY A 97 -21.49 -17.39 -8.86
CA GLY A 97 -20.10 -17.67 -8.45
C GLY A 97 -19.20 -18.12 -9.59
N THR A 98 -19.19 -17.39 -10.70
CA THR A 98 -18.25 -17.62 -11.80
C THR A 98 -16.79 -17.43 -11.36
N ALA A 99 -15.83 -17.87 -12.18
CA ALA A 99 -14.41 -17.63 -11.91
C ALA A 99 -14.07 -16.12 -11.78
N LEU A 100 -14.78 -15.25 -12.50
CA LEU A 100 -14.63 -13.81 -12.37
C LEU A 100 -15.18 -13.32 -11.02
N ASP A 101 -16.34 -13.83 -10.60
CA ASP A 101 -16.95 -13.47 -9.32
C ASP A 101 -16.09 -13.90 -8.14
N LEU A 102 -15.47 -15.08 -8.22
CA LEU A 102 -14.48 -15.53 -7.23
C LEU A 102 -13.30 -14.57 -7.11
N ASN A 103 -12.77 -14.06 -8.23
CA ASN A 103 -11.73 -13.04 -8.20
C ASN A 103 -12.20 -11.74 -7.53
N GLN A 104 -13.45 -11.33 -7.76
CA GLN A 104 -14.01 -10.14 -7.11
C GLN A 104 -14.26 -10.36 -5.63
N ILE A 105 -14.75 -11.52 -5.21
CA ILE A 105 -14.94 -11.89 -3.81
C ILE A 105 -13.61 -11.85 -3.06
N ILE A 106 -12.53 -12.36 -3.67
CA ILE A 106 -11.19 -12.29 -3.07
C ILE A 106 -10.76 -10.83 -2.87
N ARG A 107 -10.96 -9.96 -3.86
CA ARG A 107 -10.65 -8.52 -3.74
C ARG A 107 -11.47 -7.85 -2.64
N TRP A 108 -12.78 -8.10 -2.60
CA TRP A 108 -13.64 -7.56 -1.56
C TRP A 108 -13.26 -8.05 -0.17
N THR A 109 -12.86 -9.32 -0.06
CA THR A 109 -12.35 -9.89 1.20
C THR A 109 -11.09 -9.15 1.64
N THR A 110 -10.12 -8.95 0.75
CA THR A 110 -8.89 -8.20 1.05
C THR A 110 -9.18 -6.75 1.47
N VAL A 111 -10.00 -6.02 0.70
CA VAL A 111 -10.36 -4.62 1.01
C VAL A 111 -11.05 -4.51 2.36
N LYS A 112 -11.99 -5.42 2.66
CA LYS A 112 -12.69 -5.47 3.94
C LYS A 112 -11.72 -5.74 5.10
N ASP A 113 -10.78 -6.67 4.91
CA ASP A 113 -9.81 -7.02 5.94
C ASP A 113 -8.81 -5.89 6.21
N GLU A 114 -8.39 -5.17 5.18
CA GLU A 114 -7.56 -3.96 5.31
C GLU A 114 -8.30 -2.86 6.06
N ALA A 115 -9.54 -2.53 5.69
CA ALA A 115 -10.36 -1.52 6.36
C ALA A 115 -10.61 -1.87 7.83
N ALA A 116 -10.96 -3.11 8.13
CA ALA A 116 -11.15 -3.55 9.52
C ALA A 116 -9.84 -3.56 10.31
N THR A 117 -8.70 -3.83 9.68
CA THR A 117 -7.37 -3.70 10.31
C THR A 117 -7.07 -2.25 10.62
N ASN A 118 -7.40 -1.34 9.71
CA ASN A 118 -7.21 0.09 9.90
C ASN A 118 -8.02 0.63 11.09
N ILE A 119 -9.28 0.21 11.22
CA ILE A 119 -10.11 0.48 12.40
C ILE A 119 -9.41 0.02 13.68
N GLN A 120 -8.97 -1.25 13.72
CA GLN A 120 -8.30 -1.81 14.90
C GLN A 120 -7.04 -1.04 15.26
N ARG A 121 -6.28 -0.62 14.26
CA ARG A 121 -5.06 0.17 14.42
C ARG A 121 -5.35 1.57 14.96
N ILE A 122 -6.33 2.28 14.39
CA ILE A 122 -6.74 3.61 14.88
C ILE A 122 -7.21 3.53 16.33
N VAL A 123 -8.08 2.56 16.65
CA VAL A 123 -8.59 2.40 18.02
C VAL A 123 -7.47 2.03 19.00
N SER A 124 -6.57 1.13 18.61
CA SER A 124 -5.47 0.71 19.49
C SER A 124 -4.41 1.79 19.65
N ASP A 125 -3.85 2.27 18.55
CA ASP A 125 -2.65 3.12 18.54
C ASP A 125 -2.93 4.59 18.84
N TYR A 126 -4.17 5.05 18.64
CA TYR A 126 -4.54 6.45 18.86
C TYR A 126 -5.48 6.57 20.05
N PHE A 127 -6.64 5.93 20.00
CA PHE A 127 -7.62 6.13 21.07
C PHE A 127 -7.19 5.50 22.39
N LEU A 128 -6.92 4.19 22.40
CA LEU A 128 -6.56 3.46 23.62
C LEU A 128 -5.22 3.90 24.22
N THR A 129 -4.19 4.11 23.41
CA THR A 129 -2.86 4.45 23.92
C THR A 129 -2.61 5.94 24.12
N GLN A 130 -3.26 6.84 23.36
CA GLN A 130 -3.00 8.28 23.44
C GLN A 130 -4.13 9.06 24.12
N ARG A 131 -5.39 8.71 23.84
CA ARG A 131 -6.56 9.50 24.27
C ARG A 131 -7.17 9.03 25.58
N VAL A 132 -7.32 7.72 25.79
CA VAL A 132 -7.82 7.18 27.07
C VAL A 132 -6.76 7.42 28.15
N LYS A 133 -7.14 8.11 29.24
CA LYS A 133 -6.26 8.35 30.38
C LYS A 133 -6.55 7.33 31.48
N ALA A 134 -5.50 6.71 32.02
CA ALA A 134 -5.63 5.79 33.14
C ALA A 134 -6.10 6.56 34.39
N VAL A 135 -7.07 5.99 35.09
CA VAL A 135 -7.67 6.56 36.30
C VAL A 135 -7.57 5.53 37.42
N ALA A 136 -7.12 5.95 38.61
CA ALA A 136 -6.95 5.07 39.76
C ALA A 136 -8.30 4.50 40.25
N ALA A 137 -8.29 3.33 40.88
CA ALA A 137 -9.52 2.62 41.25
C ALA A 137 -10.37 3.32 42.32
N ASP A 138 -9.74 4.16 43.14
CA ASP A 138 -10.34 4.98 44.19
C ASP A 138 -10.82 6.36 43.69
N ASP A 139 -10.49 6.73 42.45
CA ASP A 139 -10.91 7.99 41.85
C ASP A 139 -12.38 7.90 41.36
N PRO A 140 -13.22 8.92 41.63
CA PRO A 140 -14.61 8.95 41.16
C PRO A 140 -14.77 8.79 39.63
N GLY A 141 -13.75 9.15 38.85
CA GLY A 141 -13.69 9.01 37.40
C GLY A 141 -13.41 7.59 36.90
N HIS A 142 -13.09 6.63 37.78
CA HIS A 142 -12.70 5.27 37.37
C HIS A 142 -13.80 4.55 36.58
N ALA A 143 -15.07 4.74 36.95
CA ALA A 143 -16.20 4.15 36.23
C ALA A 143 -16.30 4.65 34.78
N ALA A 144 -16.06 5.95 34.55
CA ALA A 144 -16.07 6.52 33.20
C ALA A 144 -14.87 6.02 32.37
N TYR A 145 -13.71 5.84 32.99
CA TYR A 145 -12.55 5.22 32.36
C TYR A 145 -12.84 3.78 31.89
N LEU A 146 -13.47 2.95 32.75
CA LEU A 146 -13.85 1.58 32.37
C LEU A 146 -14.90 1.55 31.25
N ASP A 147 -15.88 2.45 31.29
CA ASP A 147 -16.87 2.59 30.22
C ASP A 147 -16.22 2.97 28.88
N GLN A 148 -15.27 3.91 28.89
CA GLN A 148 -14.52 4.29 27.70
C GLN A 148 -13.70 3.11 27.15
N LEU A 149 -13.00 2.36 28.01
CA LEU A 149 -12.28 1.14 27.61
C LEU A 149 -13.21 0.09 27.00
N ALA A 150 -14.37 -0.14 27.60
CA ALA A 150 -15.34 -1.11 27.12
C ALA A 150 -15.86 -0.74 25.72
N LYS A 151 -16.14 0.54 25.47
CA LYS A 151 -16.58 1.03 24.15
C LYS A 151 -15.50 0.88 23.09
N MET A 152 -14.24 1.22 23.41
CA MET A 152 -13.12 1.02 22.50
C MET A 152 -12.90 -0.47 22.17
N HIS A 153 -12.95 -1.33 23.18
CA HIS A 153 -12.85 -2.77 22.99
C HIS A 153 -14.00 -3.32 22.13
N ALA A 154 -15.23 -2.82 22.30
CA ALA A 154 -16.37 -3.21 21.48
C ALA A 154 -16.13 -2.94 19.98
N ILE A 155 -15.53 -1.79 19.62
CA ILE A 155 -15.15 -1.48 18.23
C ILE A 155 -14.12 -2.49 17.71
N LEU A 156 -13.09 -2.83 18.50
CA LEU A 156 -12.06 -3.80 18.10
C LEU A 156 -12.64 -5.18 17.81
N VAL A 157 -13.58 -5.64 18.64
CA VAL A 157 -14.25 -6.93 18.49
C VAL A 157 -15.20 -6.92 17.29
N ALA A 158 -16.00 -5.86 17.14
CA ALA A 158 -16.91 -5.72 16.00
C ALA A 158 -16.14 -5.69 14.67
N ALA A 159 -15.03 -4.96 14.59
CA ALA A 159 -14.16 -4.94 13.42
C ALA A 159 -13.58 -6.33 13.10
N MET A 160 -13.14 -7.08 14.11
CA MET A 160 -12.70 -8.47 13.94
C MET A 160 -13.82 -9.37 13.39
N LYS A 161 -15.06 -9.22 13.88
CA LYS A 161 -16.21 -9.99 13.37
C LYS A 161 -16.52 -9.66 11.92
N CYS A 162 -16.39 -8.40 11.52
CA CYS A 162 -16.49 -7.99 10.13
C CYS A 162 -15.42 -8.66 9.25
N LYS A 163 -14.17 -8.81 9.70
CA LYS A 163 -13.13 -9.57 8.96
C LYS A 163 -13.52 -11.03 8.72
N GLN A 164 -14.00 -11.68 9.77
CA GLN A 164 -14.24 -13.12 9.77
C GLN A 164 -15.51 -13.54 9.01
N THR A 165 -16.42 -12.61 8.70
CA THR A 165 -17.75 -12.95 8.20
C THR A 165 -18.21 -12.03 7.06
N VAL A 166 -19.31 -12.39 6.41
CA VAL A 166 -20.03 -11.55 5.43
C VAL A 166 -21.45 -11.26 5.90
N ASP A 167 -21.64 -11.12 7.21
CA ASP A 167 -22.93 -10.80 7.82
C ASP A 167 -23.10 -9.28 7.98
N PRO A 168 -24.07 -8.64 7.29
CA PRO A 168 -24.34 -7.21 7.44
C PRO A 168 -24.68 -6.78 8.88
N ALA A 169 -25.15 -7.69 9.74
CA ALA A 169 -25.42 -7.39 11.14
C ALA A 169 -24.15 -6.98 11.89
N ASN A 170 -23.00 -7.58 11.59
CA ASN A 170 -21.72 -7.20 12.21
C ASN A 170 -21.29 -5.78 11.80
N VAL A 171 -21.58 -5.37 10.57
CA VAL A 171 -21.31 -4.01 10.08
C VAL A 171 -22.16 -2.99 10.81
N ARG A 172 -23.44 -3.29 11.03
CA ARG A 172 -24.33 -2.44 11.84
C ARG A 172 -23.81 -2.28 13.27
N VAL A 173 -23.43 -3.38 13.93
CA VAL A 173 -22.86 -3.34 15.28
C VAL A 173 -21.57 -2.51 15.32
N LEU A 174 -20.70 -2.64 14.31
CA LEU A 174 -19.49 -1.84 14.20
C LEU A 174 -19.82 -0.34 14.11
N SER A 175 -20.76 0.05 13.25
CA SER A 175 -21.21 1.44 13.12
C SER A 175 -21.80 1.98 14.43
N GLU A 176 -22.65 1.20 15.11
CA GLU A 176 -23.21 1.57 16.41
C GLU A 176 -22.12 1.78 17.48
N CYS A 177 -21.09 0.92 17.51
CA CYS A 177 -19.96 1.08 18.42
C CYS A 177 -19.14 2.35 18.13
N ILE A 178 -18.96 2.69 16.84
CA ILE A 178 -18.26 3.92 16.43
C ILE A 178 -19.07 5.16 16.87
N GLU A 179 -20.39 5.16 16.65
CA GLU A 179 -21.24 6.27 17.08
C GLU A 179 -21.32 6.40 18.61
N ALA A 180 -21.16 5.31 19.36
CA ALA A 180 -21.12 5.36 20.82
C ALA A 180 -19.91 6.13 21.39
N ILE A 181 -18.81 6.24 20.64
CA ILE A 181 -17.62 7.02 21.05
C ILE A 181 -17.57 8.42 20.42
N ALA A 182 -18.27 8.66 19.31
CA ALA A 182 -18.19 9.91 18.58
C ALA A 182 -18.50 11.17 19.42
N PRO A 183 -19.48 11.18 20.35
CA PRO A 183 -19.74 12.33 21.22
C PRO A 183 -18.59 12.68 22.18
N MET A 184 -17.67 11.74 22.43
CA MET A 184 -16.48 12.00 23.26
C MET A 184 -15.42 12.84 22.53
N TYR A 185 -15.56 12.99 21.21
CA TYR A 185 -14.59 13.60 20.31
C TYR A 185 -15.30 14.58 19.35
N PRO A 186 -15.93 15.64 19.87
CA PRO A 186 -16.71 16.57 19.04
C PRO A 186 -15.80 17.34 18.06
N PRO A 187 -16.34 17.74 16.89
CA PRO A 187 -15.65 18.66 15.99
C PRO A 187 -15.25 19.96 16.71
N PRO A 188 -14.16 20.63 16.29
CA PRO A 188 -13.84 21.94 16.83
C PRO A 188 -15.06 22.85 16.70
N HIS A 189 -15.39 23.56 17.77
CA HIS A 189 -16.38 24.63 17.68
C HIS A 189 -15.79 25.75 16.83
N ASP A 190 -16.53 26.20 15.80
CA ASP A 190 -16.17 27.38 15.02
C ASP A 190 -15.97 28.56 15.98
N HIS A 191 -14.71 29.00 16.12
CA HIS A 191 -14.40 30.30 16.70
C HIS A 191 -14.70 31.34 15.62
N GLY A 192 -15.96 31.79 15.58
CA GLY A 192 -16.38 32.94 14.77
C GLY A 192 -15.71 34.24 15.20
#